data_AF-A0A6J3HFL8-F1
#
_entry.id   AF-A0A6J3HFL8-F1
#
_cell.length_a   1.000
_cell.length_b   1.000
_cell.length_c   1.000
_cell.angle_alpha   90.00
_cell.angle_beta   90.00
_cell.angle_gamma   90.00
#
_symmetry.space_group_name_H-M   'P 1'
#
loop_
_entity.id
_entity.type
_entity.pdbx_description
1 polymer ?
#
loop_
_entity_poly.entity_id
_entity_poly.type
_entity_poly.pdbx_seq_one_letter_code
_entity_poly.pdbx_strand_id
1 'polypeptide(L)'
;CVWIAGPSTLQAKMFCQREAERCTGASWQFVISGEESLLFDAMNMTWTVINHEASKIKETQKKDRGLEKYFRKLSMGDCNHWLGKFAEHWEAMPEPTVSPVNASNIPWSSSSQQTLTMILGVLILLVIMEIYIYR
;
A
#
# COMPACT_ATOMS: atom_id res chain seq x y z
N CYS A 1 25.10 11.08 -29.37
CA CYS A 1 23.90 10.92 -28.52
C CYS A 1 24.36 10.51 -27.13
N VAL A 2 24.41 11.46 -26.20
CA VAL A 2 24.67 11.16 -24.79
C VAL A 2 23.33 10.73 -24.19
N TRP A 3 23.18 9.46 -23.83
CA TRP A 3 22.03 9.01 -23.06
C TRP A 3 22.29 9.41 -21.60
N ILE A 4 21.73 10.54 -21.16
CA ILE A 4 21.64 10.81 -19.73
C ILE A 4 20.44 9.99 -19.25
N ALA A 5 20.69 8.78 -18.76
CA ALA A 5 19.69 8.05 -18.00
C ALA A 5 19.47 8.80 -16.69
N GLY A 6 18.38 9.56 -16.60
CA GLY A 6 17.92 10.13 -15.34
C GLY A 6 17.57 9.02 -14.33
N PRO A 7 17.53 9.32 -13.03
CA PRO A 7 17.22 8.31 -12.02
C PRO A 7 15.83 7.70 -12.28
N SER A 8 15.80 6.38 -12.54
CA SER A 8 14.55 5.64 -12.71
C SER A 8 13.83 5.54 -11.36
N THR A 9 12.61 6.04 -11.28
CA THR A 9 11.78 5.90 -10.07
C THR A 9 11.15 4.51 -10.05
N LEU A 10 11.15 3.86 -8.89
CA LEU A 10 10.42 2.62 -8.66
C LEU A 10 9.34 2.88 -7.61
N GLN A 11 8.10 2.58 -7.95
CA GLN A 11 6.97 2.60 -7.01
C GLN A 11 6.37 1.20 -6.93
N ALA A 12 5.97 0.80 -5.74
CA ALA A 12 5.24 -0.44 -5.49
C ALA A 12 3.90 -0.10 -4.84
N LYS A 13 2.81 -0.61 -5.40
CA LYS A 13 1.46 -0.49 -4.86
C LYS A 13 0.99 -1.87 -4.45
N MET A 14 0.57 -2.01 -3.20
CA MET A 14 0.00 -3.24 -2.67
C MET A 14 -1.52 -3.13 -2.68
N PHE A 15 -2.17 -4.19 -3.15
CA PHE A 15 -3.61 -4.36 -3.12
C PHE A 15 -3.95 -5.56 -2.24
N CYS A 16 -4.95 -5.40 -1.40
CA CYS A 16 -5.54 -6.45 -0.57
C CYS A 16 -7.04 -6.21 -0.51
N GLN A 17 -7.81 -7.27 -0.73
CA GLN A 17 -9.25 -7.27 -0.68
C GLN A 17 -9.72 -8.32 0.32
N ARG A 18 -10.67 -7.92 1.17
CA ARG A 18 -11.28 -8.75 2.20
C ARG A 18 -12.80 -8.71 2.06
N GLU A 19 -13.42 -9.88 1.99
CA GLU A 19 -14.87 -10.05 1.95
C GLU A 19 -15.27 -11.20 2.88
N ALA A 20 -16.38 -11.06 3.61
CA ALA A 20 -16.86 -12.08 4.54
C ALA A 20 -15.73 -12.68 5.42
N GLU A 21 -14.91 -11.79 6.01
CA GLU A 21 -13.77 -12.12 6.86
C GLU A 21 -12.59 -12.86 6.20
N ARG A 22 -12.61 -13.05 4.89
CA ARG A 22 -11.57 -13.76 4.14
C ARG A 22 -10.88 -12.84 3.14
N CYS A 23 -9.59 -13.08 2.92
CA CYS A 23 -8.86 -12.43 1.83
C CYS A 23 -9.34 -13.02 0.49
N THR A 24 -9.90 -12.17 -0.38
CA THR A 24 -10.40 -12.56 -1.70
C THR A 24 -9.49 -12.13 -2.84
N GLY A 25 -8.61 -11.16 -2.60
CA GLY A 25 -7.66 -10.67 -3.59
C GLY A 25 -6.42 -10.08 -2.95
N ALA A 26 -5.27 -10.32 -3.57
CA ALA A 26 -4.00 -9.74 -3.14
C ALA A 26 -3.02 -9.64 -4.31
N SER A 27 -2.49 -8.45 -4.56
CA SER A 27 -1.52 -8.23 -5.64
C SER A 27 -0.57 -7.09 -5.34
N TRP A 28 0.52 -7.03 -6.11
CA TRP A 28 1.52 -5.99 -6.06
C TRP A 28 1.79 -5.47 -7.46
N GLN A 29 1.59 -4.18 -7.66
CA GLN A 29 1.83 -3.49 -8.92
C GLN A 29 3.11 -2.65 -8.80
N PHE A 30 4.00 -2.80 -9.75
CA PHE A 30 5.25 -2.04 -9.81
C PHE A 30 5.21 -1.08 -11.00
N VAL A 31 5.46 0.19 -10.70
CA VAL A 31 5.52 1.28 -11.66
C VAL A 31 6.95 1.76 -11.72
N ILE A 32 7.55 1.69 -12.91
CA ILE A 32 8.94 2.08 -13.15
C ILE A 32 8.92 3.29 -14.08
N SER A 33 9.57 4.38 -13.69
CA SER A 33 9.61 5.62 -14.46
C SER A 33 8.22 6.18 -14.81
N GLY A 34 7.22 5.91 -13.96
CA GLY A 34 5.83 6.33 -14.17
C GLY A 34 4.97 5.37 -15.01
N GLU A 35 5.55 4.29 -15.54
CA GLU A 35 4.82 3.30 -16.34
C GLU A 35 4.62 1.97 -15.60
N GLU A 36 3.41 1.42 -15.67
CA GLU A 36 3.11 0.12 -15.11
C GLU A 36 3.94 -0.95 -15.81
N SER A 37 4.69 -1.71 -15.01
CA SER A 37 5.80 -2.49 -15.51
C SER A 37 5.67 -3.96 -15.13
N LEU A 38 5.33 -4.25 -13.87
CA LEU A 38 5.18 -5.61 -13.36
C LEU A 38 3.95 -5.71 -12.46
N LEU A 39 3.33 -6.87 -12.48
CA LEU A 39 2.27 -7.26 -11.57
C LEU A 39 2.63 -8.60 -10.94
N PHE A 40 2.62 -8.66 -9.61
CA PHE A 40 2.71 -9.91 -8.86
C PHE A 40 1.35 -10.23 -8.25
N ASP A 41 0.77 -11.33 -8.70
CA ASP A 41 -0.40 -11.92 -8.08
C ASP A 41 0.05 -12.73 -6.86
N ALA A 42 -0.25 -12.22 -5.66
CA ALA A 42 0.15 -12.86 -4.41
C ALA A 42 -0.71 -14.08 -4.06
N MET A 43 -1.92 -14.18 -4.62
CA MET A 43 -2.81 -15.32 -4.43
C MET A 43 -2.24 -16.55 -5.12
N ASN A 44 -1.85 -16.37 -6.39
CA ASN A 44 -1.33 -17.44 -7.23
C ASN A 44 0.21 -17.54 -7.23
N MET A 45 0.89 -16.58 -6.61
CA MET A 45 2.36 -16.42 -6.64
C MET A 45 2.92 -16.34 -8.07
N THR A 46 2.25 -15.57 -8.94
CA THR A 46 2.62 -15.45 -10.36
C THR A 46 3.00 -14.03 -10.73
N TRP A 47 4.05 -13.91 -11.55
CA TRP A 47 4.51 -12.61 -12.08
C TRP A 47 4.08 -12.40 -13.53
N THR A 48 3.42 -11.29 -13.78
CA THR A 48 3.06 -10.79 -15.11
C THR A 48 3.96 -9.60 -15.47
N VAL A 49 4.51 -9.62 -16.68
CA VAL A 49 5.27 -8.49 -17.24
C VAL A 49 4.35 -7.70 -18.12
N ILE A 50 4.31 -6.40 -17.90
CA ILE A 50 3.45 -5.48 -18.67
C ILE A 50 4.31 -4.72 -19.68
N ASN A 51 5.49 -4.23 -19.27
CA ASN A 51 6.45 -3.59 -20.17
C ASN A 51 7.76 -4.41 -20.30
N HIS A 52 8.23 -4.59 -21.54
CA HIS A 52 9.47 -5.29 -21.87
C HIS A 52 10.74 -4.67 -21.26
N GLU A 53 10.81 -3.35 -21.04
CA GLU A 53 11.94 -2.71 -20.34
C GLU A 53 12.05 -3.15 -18.88
N ALA A 54 10.92 -3.52 -18.26
CA ALA A 54 10.88 -4.04 -16.89
C ALA A 54 11.33 -5.51 -16.76
N SER A 55 11.58 -6.19 -17.88
CA SER A 55 12.06 -7.59 -17.88
C SER A 55 13.38 -7.78 -17.13
N LYS A 56 14.26 -6.77 -17.13
CA LYS A 56 15.52 -6.79 -16.36
C LYS A 56 15.29 -6.68 -14.84
N ILE A 57 14.29 -5.92 -14.40
CA ILE A 57 13.95 -5.80 -12.96
C ILE A 57 13.24 -7.06 -12.47
N LYS A 58 12.42 -7.69 -13.32
CA LYS A 58 11.85 -9.02 -13.08
C LYS A 58 12.92 -10.08 -12.82
N GLU A 59 14.02 -10.09 -13.58
CA GLU A 59 15.12 -11.04 -13.37
C GLU A 59 15.78 -10.88 -11.99
N THR A 60 15.90 -9.65 -11.48
CA THR A 60 16.47 -9.38 -10.15
C THR A 60 15.47 -9.70 -9.03
N GLN A 61 14.20 -9.33 -9.18
CA GLN A 61 13.16 -9.58 -8.16
C GLN A 61 12.73 -11.06 -8.10
N LYS A 62 12.72 -11.80 -9.21
CA LYS A 62 12.43 -13.24 -9.24
C LYS A 62 13.50 -14.12 -8.60
N LYS A 63 14.76 -13.68 -8.61
CA LYS A 63 15.86 -14.47 -8.06
C LYS A 63 15.80 -14.59 -6.54
N ASP A 64 15.07 -13.71 -5.88
CA ASP A 64 14.84 -13.79 -4.44
C ASP A 64 13.50 -14.44 -4.11
N ARG A 65 13.51 -15.77 -3.95
CA ARG A 65 12.34 -16.54 -3.48
C ARG A 65 11.86 -16.11 -2.09
N GLY A 66 12.65 -15.36 -1.32
CA GLY A 66 12.23 -14.76 -0.06
C GLY A 66 11.27 -13.60 -0.25
N LEU A 67 11.45 -12.82 -1.33
CA LEU A 67 10.66 -11.61 -1.59
C LEU A 67 9.20 -11.92 -1.94
N GLU A 68 8.95 -12.96 -2.73
CA GLU A 68 7.58 -13.41 -3.05
C GLU A 68 6.82 -13.87 -1.79
N LYS A 69 7.52 -14.59 -0.89
CA LYS A 69 6.95 -15.02 0.40
C LYS A 69 6.66 -13.82 1.29
N TYR A 70 7.54 -12.82 1.29
CA TYR A 70 7.33 -11.58 2.02
C TYR A 70 6.10 -10.83 1.50
N PHE A 71 6.00 -10.61 0.19
CA PHE A 71 4.85 -9.96 -0.43
C PHE A 71 3.55 -10.69 -0.13
N ARG A 72 3.55 -12.02 -0.22
CA ARG A 72 2.39 -12.84 0.11
C ARG A 72 2.00 -12.70 1.58
N LYS A 73 2.96 -12.76 2.50
CA LYS A 73 2.70 -12.60 3.93
C LYS A 73 2.12 -11.22 4.22
N LEU A 74 2.71 -10.17 3.64
CA LEU A 74 2.31 -8.79 3.89
C LEU A 74 0.92 -8.49 3.31
N SER A 75 0.60 -8.94 2.10
CA SER A 75 -0.71 -8.65 1.49
C SER A 75 -1.82 -9.60 1.95
N MET A 76 -1.60 -10.91 1.97
CA MET A 76 -2.66 -11.87 2.36
C MET A 76 -2.78 -12.06 3.88
N GLY A 77 -1.70 -11.82 4.63
CA GLY A 77 -1.65 -12.01 6.08
C GLY A 77 -1.87 -10.69 6.81
N ASP A 78 -0.82 -9.87 6.86
CA ASP A 78 -0.80 -8.67 7.69
C ASP A 78 -1.87 -7.65 7.26
N CYS A 79 -1.98 -7.36 5.96
CA CYS A 79 -3.01 -6.44 5.46
C CYS A 79 -4.43 -6.97 5.67
N ASN A 80 -4.68 -8.27 5.40
CA ASN A 80 -5.99 -8.87 5.66
C ASN A 80 -6.36 -8.79 7.15
N HIS A 81 -5.39 -8.99 8.05
CA HIS A 81 -5.57 -8.84 9.48
C HIS A 81 -5.93 -7.40 9.86
N TRP A 82 -5.18 -6.41 9.36
CA TRP A 82 -5.44 -4.99 9.60
C TRP A 82 -6.82 -4.56 9.08
N LEU A 83 -7.20 -4.98 7.87
CA LEU A 83 -8.53 -4.70 7.31
C LEU A 83 -9.64 -5.31 8.16
N GLY A 84 -9.41 -6.48 8.76
CA GLY A 84 -10.36 -7.07 9.71
C GLY A 84 -10.55 -6.25 10.97
N LYS A 85 -9.44 -5.85 11.59
CA LYS A 85 -9.49 -5.01 12.79
C LYS A 85 -10.13 -3.66 12.51
N PHE A 86 -9.85 -3.08 11.34
CA PHE A 86 -10.48 -1.85 10.90
C PHE A 86 -11.99 -2.02 10.71
N ALA A 87 -12.43 -3.10 10.05
CA ALA A 87 -13.85 -3.40 9.87
C ALA A 87 -14.57 -3.64 11.21
N GLU A 88 -14.00 -4.42 12.13
CA GLU A 88 -14.54 -4.63 13.48
C GLU A 88 -14.78 -3.30 14.21
N HIS A 89 -13.82 -2.37 14.11
CA HIS A 89 -13.95 -1.06 14.73
C HIS A 89 -14.97 -0.16 14.02
N TRP A 90 -15.06 -0.26 12.69
CA TRP A 90 -16.01 0.50 11.89
C TRP A 90 -17.45 0.08 12.14
N GLU A 91 -17.75 -1.22 12.20
CA GLU A 91 -19.08 -1.76 12.53
C GLU A 91 -19.49 -1.42 13.97
N ALA A 92 -18.51 -1.26 14.87
CA ALA A 92 -18.75 -0.84 16.26
C ALA A 92 -18.96 0.68 16.41
N MET A 93 -18.65 1.48 15.38
CA MET A 93 -18.98 2.90 15.42
C MET A 93 -20.49 3.06 15.22
N PRO A 94 -21.19 3.75 16.14
CA PRO A 94 -22.60 4.05 15.92
C PRO A 94 -22.73 4.84 14.62
N GLU A 95 -23.74 4.50 13.81
CA GLU A 95 -24.15 5.37 12.71
C GLU A 95 -24.25 6.80 13.25
N PRO A 96 -23.59 7.78 12.62
CA PRO A 96 -23.66 9.12 13.14
C PRO A 96 -25.13 9.55 13.04
N THR A 97 -25.77 9.77 14.18
CA THR A 97 -27.12 10.35 14.28
C THR A 97 -27.03 11.81 13.87
N VAL A 98 -26.75 12.05 12.60
CA VAL A 98 -26.86 13.37 11.98
C VAL A 98 -28.23 13.38 11.33
N SER A 99 -29.23 13.77 12.12
CA SER A 99 -30.36 14.48 11.53
C SER A 99 -29.78 15.63 10.70
N PRO A 100 -30.26 15.91 9.47
CA PRO A 100 -29.69 16.95 8.63
C PRO A 100 -29.82 18.30 9.34
N VAL A 101 -28.81 18.68 10.11
CA VAL A 101 -28.69 19.99 10.71
C VAL A 101 -28.25 20.91 9.58
N ASN A 102 -29.13 21.88 9.27
CA ASN A 102 -28.83 22.99 8.37
C ASN A 102 -27.43 23.54 8.66
N ALA A 103 -26.63 23.58 7.61
CA ALA A 103 -25.21 23.92 7.60
C ALA A 103 -24.93 25.40 7.88
N SER A 104 -25.33 25.94 9.04
CA SER A 104 -25.03 27.35 9.36
C SER A 104 -24.16 27.60 10.58
N ASN A 105 -23.87 26.63 11.46
CA ASN A 105 -23.06 26.93 12.66
C ASN A 105 -22.19 25.75 13.11
N ILE A 106 -20.95 25.64 12.64
CA ILE A 106 -19.93 24.80 13.30
C ILE A 106 -18.73 25.69 13.69
N PRO A 107 -18.48 25.87 15.00
CA PRO A 107 -17.19 26.34 15.49
C PRO A 107 -16.11 25.27 15.28
N TRP A 108 -15.00 25.68 14.66
CA TRP A 108 -13.78 24.92 14.43
C TRP A 108 -13.33 24.11 15.67
N SER A 109 -13.38 22.77 15.60
CA SER A 109 -12.96 21.90 16.70
C SER A 109 -12.19 20.65 16.23
N SER A 110 -11.05 20.45 16.89
CA SER A 110 -10.29 19.21 17.24
C SER A 110 -10.03 18.08 16.22
N SER A 111 -10.76 17.93 15.12
CA SER A 111 -10.53 16.82 14.17
C SER A 111 -9.24 17.03 13.35
N SER A 112 -8.89 18.28 13.05
CA SER A 112 -7.69 18.64 12.29
C SER A 112 -6.38 18.26 12.98
N GLN A 113 -6.37 18.23 14.32
CA GLN A 113 -5.18 17.89 15.11
C GLN A 113 -4.85 16.39 15.10
N GLN A 114 -5.86 15.51 15.00
CA GLN A 114 -5.66 14.05 14.97
C GLN A 114 -5.16 13.56 13.61
N THR A 115 -5.54 14.23 12.53
CA THR A 115 -5.07 13.90 11.18
C THR A 115 -3.59 14.23 11.01
N LEU A 116 -3.13 15.36 11.57
CA LEU A 116 -1.74 15.81 11.42
C LEU A 116 -0.75 14.93 12.20
N THR A 117 -1.14 14.43 13.38
CA THR A 117 -0.30 13.56 14.21
C THR A 117 -0.09 12.17 13.57
N MET A 118 -1.12 11.61 12.92
CA MET A 118 -1.00 10.36 12.17
C MET A 118 -0.04 10.49 10.98
N ILE A 119 -0.14 11.60 10.22
CA ILE A 119 0.72 11.86 9.05
C ILE A 119 2.19 11.99 9.47
N LEU A 120 2.46 12.72 10.57
CA LEU A 120 3.82 12.90 11.08
C LEU A 120 4.43 11.58 11.58
N GLY A 121 3.64 10.73 12.24
CA GLY A 121 4.09 9.41 12.72
C GLY A 121 4.48 8.47 11.57
N VAL A 122 3.69 8.44 10.50
CA VAL A 122 3.99 7.64 9.29
C VAL A 122 5.28 8.13 8.63
N LEU A 123 5.48 9.45 8.51
CA LEU A 123 6.69 10.01 7.92
C LEU A 123 7.96 9.64 8.71
N ILE A 124 7.90 9.69 10.05
CA ILE A 124 9.03 9.34 10.92
C ILE A 124 9.37 7.85 10.76
N LEU A 125 8.37 6.97 10.71
CA LEU A 125 8.60 5.53 10.50
C LEU A 125 9.27 5.26 9.15
N LEU A 126 8.85 5.93 8.08
CA LEU A 126 9.47 5.78 6.77
C LEU A 126 10.95 6.19 6.80
N VAL A 127 11.30 7.30 7.45
CA VAL A 127 12.70 7.74 7.58
C VAL A 127 13.54 6.76 8.39
N ILE A 128 13.01 6.18 9.47
CA ILE A 128 13.72 5.19 10.29
C ILE A 128 13.98 3.91 9.48
N MET A 129 12.99 3.46 8.70
CA MET A 129 13.12 2.27 7.85
C MET A 129 14.16 2.49 6.75
N GLU A 130 14.19 3.65 6.12
CA GLU A 130 15.23 4.04 5.16
C GLU A 130 16.62 3.99 5.81
N ILE A 131 16.82 4.62 6.98
CA ILE A 131 18.11 4.60 7.69
C ILE A 131 18.56 3.18 8.02
N TYR A 132 17.64 2.29 8.42
CA TYR A 132 17.96 0.90 8.74
C TYR A 132 18.29 0.06 7.51
N ILE A 133 17.74 0.40 6.34
CA ILE A 133 18.03 -0.27 5.07
C ILE A 133 19.38 0.16 4.49
N TYR A 134 19.80 1.42 4.72
CA TYR A 134 21.04 1.99 4.18
C TYR A 134 22.25 1.93 5.14
N ARG A 135 22.12 1.30 6.30
CA ARG A 135 23.21 1.08 7.26
C ARG A 135 23.59 -0.39 7.34
#